data_AF-A0A2V9J4L6-F1
#
_entry.id   AF-A0A2V9J4L6-F1
#
_cell.length_a   1.000
_cell.length_b   1.000
_cell.length_c   1.000
_cell.angle_alpha   90.00
_cell.angle_beta   90.00
_cell.angle_gamma   90.00
#
_symmetry.space_group_name_H-M   'P 1'
#
loop_
_entity.id
_entity.type
_entity.pdbx_description
1 polymer ?
#
loop_
_entity_poly.entity_id
_entity_poly.type
_entity_poly.pdbx_seq_one_letter_code
_entity_poly.pdbx_strand_id
1 'polypeptide(L)'
;MVHELWLVGCLPAIPRAIVLSSLLVAIMFGAAHIPNPVLMAATTIGELIFSEAFARHRNIWPLALAHTAGAFLIAAVAPASLIHNMRVGPGYYFYRMR
;
A
#
# COMPACT_ATOMS: atom_id res chain seq x y z
N MET A 1 -35.47 10.56 -18.41
CA MET A 1 -34.36 11.06 -19.25
C MET A 1 -33.19 11.70 -18.46
N VAL A 2 -33.33 12.04 -17.16
CA VAL A 2 -32.23 12.59 -16.33
C VAL A 2 -31.38 11.56 -15.57
N HIS A 3 -31.91 10.35 -15.32
CA HIS A 3 -31.16 9.27 -14.64
C HIS A 3 -30.08 8.62 -15.52
N GLU A 4 -30.26 8.60 -16.85
CA GLU A 4 -29.33 7.94 -17.77
C GLU A 4 -28.12 8.82 -18.11
N LEU A 5 -28.26 10.15 -18.00
CA LEU A 5 -27.15 11.10 -18.18
C LEU A 5 -26.09 10.97 -17.07
N TRP A 6 -26.50 10.65 -15.84
CA TRP A 6 -25.60 10.40 -14.71
C TRP A 6 -24.78 9.12 -14.91
N LEU A 7 -25.38 8.07 -15.48
CA LEU A 7 -24.69 6.81 -15.72
C LEU A 7 -23.62 6.97 -16.81
N VAL A 8 -23.91 7.66 -17.91
CA VAL A 8 -22.97 7.83 -19.03
C VAL A 8 -21.83 8.80 -18.71
N GLY A 9 -22.08 9.87 -17.94
CA GLY A 9 -21.04 10.82 -17.52
C GLY A 9 -20.11 10.30 -16.40
N CYS A 10 -20.61 9.43 -15.52
CA CYS A 10 -19.82 8.88 -14.41
C CYS A 10 -19.01 7.64 -14.77
N LEU A 11 -19.39 6.90 -15.81
CA LEU A 11 -18.65 5.71 -16.27
C LEU A 11 -17.15 5.93 -16.48
N PRO A 12 -16.66 7.03 -17.10
CA PRO A 12 -15.22 7.31 -17.20
C PRO A 12 -14.62 7.96 -15.93
N ALA A 13 -15.43 8.53 -15.04
CA ALA A 13 -14.96 9.12 -13.78
C ALA A 13 -14.66 8.05 -12.70
N ILE A 14 -15.40 6.94 -12.70
CA ILE A 14 -15.23 5.82 -11.78
C ILE A 14 -13.81 5.22 -11.83
N PRO A 15 -13.22 4.86 -13.00
CA PRO A 15 -11.87 4.32 -13.04
C PRO A 15 -10.82 5.34 -12.60
N ARG A 16 -11.02 6.64 -12.88
CA ARG A 16 -10.11 7.70 -12.45
C ARG A 16 -10.12 7.90 -10.93
N ALA A 17 -11.31 7.82 -10.32
CA ALA A 17 -11.45 7.88 -8.87
C ALA A 17 -10.78 6.67 -8.18
N ILE A 18 -10.92 5.47 -8.74
CA ILE A 18 -10.26 4.26 -8.23
C ILE A 18 -8.73 4.41 -8.25
N VAL A 19 -8.16 4.88 -9.36
CA VAL A 19 -6.70 5.10 -9.48
C VAL A 19 -6.23 6.18 -8.51
N LEU A 20 -6.97 7.27 -8.37
CA LEU A 20 -6.63 8.35 -7.45
C LEU A 20 -6.68 7.90 -5.98
N SER A 21 -7.71 7.15 -5.59
CA SER A 21 -7.83 6.56 -4.25
C SER A 21 -6.71 5.56 -3.98
N SER A 22 -6.37 4.71 -4.95
CA SER A 22 -5.29 3.73 -4.84
C SER A 22 -3.92 4.40 -4.64
N LEU A 23 -3.64 5.46 -5.41
CA LEU A 23 -2.43 6.28 -5.26
C LEU A 23 -2.37 6.97 -3.90
N LEU A 24 -3.47 7.59 -3.45
CA LEU A 24 -3.52 8.27 -2.15
C LEU A 24 -3.27 7.31 -1.00
N VAL A 25 -3.91 6.13 -1.02
CA VAL A 25 -3.73 5.10 0.01
C VAL A 25 -2.29 4.59 0.02
N ALA A 26 -1.73 4.30 -1.15
CA ALA A 26 -0.34 3.83 -1.26
C ALA A 26 0.67 4.87 -0.76
N ILE A 27 0.47 6.16 -1.07
CA ILE A 27 1.33 7.24 -0.59
C ILE A 27 1.18 7.41 0.93
N MET A 28 -0.04 7.40 1.47
CA MET A 28 -0.26 7.50 2.92
C MET A 28 0.39 6.34 3.67
N PHE A 29 0.27 5.12 3.15
CA PHE A 29 0.86 3.93 3.76
C PHE A 29 2.39 3.90 3.64
N GLY A 30 2.93 4.30 2.48
CA GLY A 30 4.37 4.45 2.27
C GLY A 30 4.96 5.55 3.16
N ALA A 31 4.28 6.67 3.34
CA ALA A 31 4.73 7.77 4.20
C ALA A 31 4.90 7.37 5.67
N ALA A 32 4.11 6.40 6.16
CA ALA A 32 4.31 5.83 7.50
C ALA A 32 5.66 5.09 7.64
N HIS A 33 6.29 4.74 6.50
CA HIS A 33 7.53 3.98 6.43
C HIS A 33 8.75 4.80 5.98
N ILE A 34 8.67 6.15 5.99
CA ILE A 34 9.78 7.08 5.67
C ILE A 34 11.13 6.71 6.30
N PRO A 35 11.22 6.24 7.57
CA PRO A 35 12.50 5.89 8.18
C PRO A 35 13.26 4.79 7.43
N ASN A 36 12.57 3.91 6.71
CA ASN A 36 13.17 2.86 5.93
C ASN A 36 12.73 2.97 4.46
N PRO A 37 13.54 3.61 3.58
CA PRO A 37 13.18 3.83 2.18
C PRO A 37 12.99 2.54 1.38
N VAL A 38 13.62 1.43 1.77
CA VAL A 38 13.44 0.12 1.15
C VAL A 38 12.06 -0.44 1.47
N LEU A 39 11.68 -0.36 2.76
CA LEU A 39 10.36 -0.80 3.21
C LEU A 39 9.26 0.10 2.63
N MET A 40 9.49 1.42 2.57
CA MET A 40 8.59 2.38 1.92
C MET A 40 8.30 2.01 0.47
N ALA A 41 9.33 1.69 -0.33
CA ALA A 41 9.13 1.30 -1.73
C ALA A 41 8.32 0.00 -1.84
N ALA A 42 8.66 -1.01 -1.03
CA ALA A 42 7.95 -2.29 -1.02
C ALA A 42 6.48 -2.13 -0.60
N THR A 43 6.21 -1.36 0.44
CA THR A 43 4.85 -1.13 0.94
C THR A 43 4.04 -0.26 -0.03
N THR A 44 4.64 0.74 -0.67
CA THR A 44 3.93 1.58 -1.65
C THR A 44 3.53 0.76 -2.88
N ILE A 45 4.43 -0.09 -3.40
CA ILE A 45 4.14 -0.95 -4.56
C ILE A 45 3.10 -2.01 -4.18
N GLY A 46 3.26 -2.67 -3.02
CA GLY A 46 2.31 -3.66 -2.52
C GLY A 46 0.91 -3.07 -2.38
N GLU A 47 0.80 -1.88 -1.78
CA GLU A 47 -0.49 -1.27 -1.53
C GLU A 47 -1.18 -0.75 -2.79
N LEU A 48 -0.43 -0.34 -3.82
CA LEU A 48 -1.00 -0.07 -5.15
C LEU A 48 -1.66 -1.31 -5.76
N ILE A 49 -0.99 -2.47 -5.70
CA ILE A 49 -1.52 -3.73 -6.24
C ILE A 49 -2.75 -4.18 -5.43
N PHE A 50 -2.68 -4.09 -4.11
CA PHE A 50 -3.75 -4.49 -3.20
C PHE A 50 -4.99 -3.59 -3.30
N SER A 51 -4.80 -2.27 -3.38
CA SER A 51 -5.91 -1.32 -3.56
C SER A 51 -6.61 -1.50 -4.92
N GLU A 52 -5.86 -1.78 -5.99
CA GLU A 52 -6.46 -2.09 -7.29
C GLU A 52 -7.21 -3.43 -7.26
N ALA A 53 -6.64 -4.46 -6.62
CA ALA A 53 -7.30 -5.76 -6.44
C ALA A 53 -8.60 -5.63 -5.62
N PHE A 54 -8.60 -4.83 -4.56
CA PHE A 54 -9.78 -4.55 -3.74
C PHE A 54 -10.85 -3.75 -4.49
N ALA A 55 -10.45 -2.82 -5.36
CA ALA A 55 -11.38 -2.06 -6.18
C ALA A 55 -12.12 -2.96 -7.20
N ARG A 56 -11.44 -3.99 -7.73
CA ARG A 56 -12.03 -5.01 -8.62
C ARG A 56 -12.88 -6.04 -7.86
N HIS A 57 -12.42 -6.44 -6.68
CA HIS A 57 -13.10 -7.41 -5.82
C HIS A 57 -13.25 -6.83 -4.41
N ARG A 58 -14.45 -6.33 -4.07
CA ARG A 58 -14.78 -5.75 -2.75
C ARG A 58 -14.86 -6.79 -1.63
N ASN A 59 -13.82 -7.61 -1.48
CA ASN A 59 -13.68 -8.58 -0.42
C ASN A 59 -12.42 -8.24 0.40
N ILE A 60 -12.62 -7.90 1.67
CA ILE A 60 -11.55 -7.52 2.59
C ILE A 60 -10.72 -8.71 3.07
N TRP A 61 -11.27 -9.93 3.04
CA TRP A 61 -10.61 -11.11 3.59
C TRP A 61 -9.38 -11.56 2.77
N PRO A 62 -9.46 -11.69 1.44
CA PRO A 62 -8.29 -11.99 0.60
C PRO A 62 -7.24 -10.89 0.67
N LEU A 63 -7.66 -9.63 0.76
CA LEU A 63 -6.78 -8.47 0.89
C LEU A 63 -5.95 -8.55 2.18
N ALA A 64 -6.62 -8.76 3.32
CA ALA A 64 -5.96 -8.88 4.61
C ALA A 64 -5.00 -10.07 4.65
N LEU A 65 -5.40 -11.21 4.08
CA LEU A 65 -4.55 -12.40 4.02
C LEU A 65 -3.32 -12.18 3.14
N ALA A 66 -3.48 -11.59 1.96
CA ALA A 66 -2.37 -11.32 1.05
C ALA A 66 -1.40 -10.28 1.62
N HIS A 67 -1.93 -9.23 2.25
CA HIS A 67 -1.11 -8.19 2.89
C HIS A 67 -0.31 -8.76 4.07
N THR A 68 -0.95 -9.52 4.96
CA THR A 68 -0.25 -10.14 6.10
C THR A 68 0.78 -11.17 5.66
N ALA A 69 0.45 -12.03 4.69
CA ALA A 69 1.40 -12.98 4.13
C ALA A 69 2.59 -12.28 3.45
N GLY A 70 2.34 -11.22 2.66
CA GLY A 70 3.38 -10.42 2.03
C GLY A 70 4.30 -9.74 3.02
N ALA A 71 3.73 -9.13 4.07
CA ALA A 71 4.51 -8.51 5.15
C ALA A 71 5.38 -9.55 5.88
N PHE A 72 4.84 -10.75 6.15
CA PHE A 72 5.57 -11.83 6.81
C PHE A 72 6.71 -12.37 5.94
N LEU A 73 6.48 -12.50 4.63
CA LEU A 73 7.52 -12.90 3.67
C LEU A 73 8.64 -11.87 3.59
N ILE A 74 8.31 -10.57 3.53
CA ILE A 74 9.32 -9.50 3.55
C ILE A 74 10.11 -9.56 4.86
N ALA A 75 9.44 -9.78 6.00
CA ALA A 75 10.10 -9.91 7.29
C ALA A 75 11.03 -11.14 7.36
N ALA A 76 10.64 -12.26 6.76
CA ALA A 76 11.38 -13.51 6.80
C ALA A 76 12.56 -13.56 5.81
N VAL A 77 12.41 -12.94 4.63
CA VAL A 77 13.40 -13.02 3.54
C VAL A 77 14.38 -11.85 3.54
N ALA A 78 13.97 -10.67 4.00
CA ALA A 78 14.82 -9.51 3.87
C ALA A 78 15.93 -9.50 4.95
N PRO A 79 17.21 -9.32 4.58
CA PRO A 79 18.31 -9.31 5.53
C PRO A 79 18.21 -8.09 6.45
N ALA A 80 18.56 -8.27 7.73
CA ALA A 80 18.46 -7.23 8.76
C ALA A 80 19.25 -5.94 8.42
N SER A 81 20.27 -6.03 7.55
CA SER A 81 21.01 -4.88 7.00
C SER A 81 20.20 -4.02 6.03
N LEU A 82 19.24 -4.60 5.32
CA LEU A 82 18.39 -3.91 4.34
C LEU A 82 17.10 -3.39 5.00
N ILE A 83 16.50 -4.17 5.90
CA ILE A 83 15.22 -3.82 6.54
C ILE A 83 15.34 -3.23 7.95
N HIS A 84 16.54 -3.19 8.54
CA HIS A 84 16.76 -2.69 9.92
C HIS A 84 15.73 -3.24 10.93
N ASN A 85 15.40 -4.54 10.81
CA ASN A 85 14.34 -5.22 11.59
C ASN A 85 12.94 -4.59 11.49
N MET A 86 12.58 -4.07 10.31
CA MET A 86 11.30 -3.37 10.09
C MET A 86 11.06 -2.22 11.08
N ARG A 87 12.13 -1.59 11.57
CA ARG A 87 12.03 -0.44 12.47
C ARG A 87 11.57 0.79 11.71
N VAL A 88 10.43 1.34 12.13
CA VAL A 88 9.78 2.53 11.57
C VAL A 88 9.77 3.72 12.55
N GLY A 89 10.56 3.67 13.63
CA GLY A 89 10.59 4.69 14.69
C GLY A 89 11.97 5.31 14.93
N PRO A 90 12.13 6.20 15.93
CA PRO A 90 13.39 6.90 16.26
C PRO A 90 14.59 5.96 16.48
N GLY A 91 14.33 4.70 16.84
CA GLY A 91 15.32 3.62 16.92
C GLY A 91 16.00 3.24 15.60
N TYR A 92 15.58 3.78 14.45
CA TYR A 92 16.32 3.71 13.19
C TYR A 92 17.63 4.52 13.27
N TYR A 93 17.57 5.74 13.83
CA TYR A 93 18.74 6.63 13.96
C TYR A 93 19.77 6.13 14.98
N PHE A 94 19.33 5.35 15.98
CA PHE A 94 20.21 4.78 17.01
C PHE A 94 20.89 3.47 16.61
N TYR A 95 20.64 2.91 15.42
CA TYR A 95 21.27 1.65 15.00
C TYR A 95 22.80 1.75 14.89
N ARG A 96 23.34 2.96 14.68
CA ARG A 96 24.78 3.23 14.56
C ARG A 96 25.47 3.55 15.90
N MET A 97 24.74 3.59 17.02
CA MET A 97 25.28 3.94 18.35
C MET A 97 25.34 2.73 19.31
N ARG A 98 25.70 1.53 18.83
CA ARG A 98 26.12 0.42 19.69
C ARG A 98 27.14 -0.47 18.98
#